data_AF-A0A832IPK7-F1
#
_entry.id   AF-A0A832IPK7-F1
#
_cell.length_a   1.000
_cell.length_b   1.000
_cell.length_c   1.000
_cell.angle_alpha   90.00
_cell.angle_beta   90.00
_cell.angle_gamma   90.00
#
_symmetry.space_group_name_H-M   'P 1'
#
loop_
_entity.id
_entity.type
_entity.pdbx_description
1 polymer ?
#
loop_
_entity_poly.entity_id
_entity_poly.type
_entity_poly.pdbx_seq_one_letter_code
_entity_poly.pdbx_strand_id
1 'polypeptide(L)'
;MIEPELHDIGKFIDYKTTGIKHNLENYPLQLTTDTWKGIVGHHCSQNFDRYPACPDTFKLCIADDLASSFSRYSVERGEGSLTEEEDPYDFSTYKIWNPSNQIMKQSFITSFEGIKEIYSFLAKNPTAEEFFVQYNDWLKKRAEDAKRGQNITSLYTHSKLTGQFFRILTSDNSSFSLIPEELKGLANKEVDNLRKQKKNKWKLSIVQCQINFAQTPMRARDMNVFKIQESLIECIRKELPDNVFFSTSNELVLIVPDAQEVLTKLRKKVGELGFWLKITYAETQLSAIKPQLEEIQGNKQIALYPELPKEISPPICELCQLSKAKEQPWIDEESGIREFICERCWKIREAGSLLPKFVDWEKMEQNPDVCWVKVWLDYRMLLSALKKLYKEYLEKTKAKIPQDIDIKFPIISEFNQDYKEFLSDLQDNICRNFDLKSIQEILPDFVAIKINSLSEIRLILSIYQETFEKYFPKFYEVDSPLKLSIVVSNIKFPFSEVWRLLSDVTSEVNVHTIGKGAIHLKGKDVRAFLEINLPSKTLLHKLTQISKISSKLGRITLYDKRDRDFLRYEPLRRAIAQFGYKNVLTYAKIMSD
;
A
#
# COMPACT_ATOMS: atom_id res chain seq x y z
N MET A 1 -11.86 -27.29 -14.54
CA MET A 1 -12.09 -25.85 -14.30
C MET A 1 -10.90 -25.11 -14.84
N ILE A 2 -11.11 -23.96 -15.49
CA ILE A 2 -10.02 -23.12 -16.00
C ILE A 2 -9.24 -22.54 -14.82
N GLU A 3 -7.91 -22.59 -14.87
CA GLU A 3 -7.02 -21.82 -14.00
C GLU A 3 -6.66 -20.49 -14.70
N PRO A 4 -7.41 -19.40 -14.44
CA PRO A 4 -7.31 -18.15 -15.19
C PRO A 4 -5.94 -17.47 -15.06
N GLU A 5 -5.20 -17.69 -13.97
CA GLU A 5 -3.87 -17.12 -13.75
C GLU A 5 -2.86 -17.56 -14.83
N LEU A 6 -3.08 -18.72 -15.45
CA LEU A 6 -2.16 -19.31 -16.44
C LEU A 6 -2.46 -18.86 -17.88
N HIS A 7 -3.51 -18.06 -18.12
CA HIS A 7 -4.01 -17.71 -19.46
C HIS A 7 -2.92 -17.13 -20.40
N ASP A 8 -1.96 -16.40 -19.83
CA ASP A 8 -0.91 -15.68 -20.55
C ASP A 8 0.47 -16.34 -20.41
N ILE A 9 0.56 -17.61 -19.98
CA ILE A 9 1.83 -18.32 -19.80
C ILE A 9 2.71 -18.34 -21.06
N GLY A 10 2.10 -18.30 -22.25
CA GLY A 10 2.84 -18.24 -23.51
C GLY A 10 3.54 -16.89 -23.74
N LYS A 11 3.32 -15.85 -22.93
CA LYS A 11 4.13 -14.61 -22.97
C LYS A 11 5.59 -14.84 -22.57
N PHE A 12 5.93 -16.00 -21.98
CA PHE A 12 7.31 -16.44 -21.79
C PHE A 12 8.00 -16.88 -23.09
N ILE A 13 7.23 -17.17 -24.12
CA ILE A 13 7.74 -17.63 -25.41
C ILE A 13 8.02 -16.42 -26.29
N ASP A 14 9.24 -16.37 -26.82
CA ASP A 14 9.63 -15.35 -27.77
C ASP A 14 9.15 -15.74 -29.18
N TYR A 15 8.17 -14.99 -29.67
CA TYR A 15 7.59 -15.23 -30.99
C TYR A 15 8.61 -15.05 -32.13
N LYS A 16 9.55 -14.11 -32.02
CA LYS A 16 10.53 -13.81 -33.09
C LYS A 16 11.46 -15.00 -33.34
N THR A 17 11.78 -15.75 -32.29
CA THR A 17 12.69 -16.90 -32.37
C THR A 17 11.99 -18.23 -32.59
N THR A 18 10.78 -18.41 -32.02
CA THR A 18 10.09 -19.71 -32.04
C THR A 18 8.97 -19.81 -33.08
N GLY A 19 8.44 -18.67 -33.54
CA GLY A 19 7.24 -18.62 -34.38
C GLY A 19 5.93 -19.00 -33.67
N ILE A 20 5.96 -19.31 -32.37
CA ILE A 20 4.77 -19.70 -31.59
C ILE A 20 4.13 -18.46 -30.97
N LYS A 21 2.83 -18.27 -31.21
CA LYS A 21 2.04 -17.19 -30.64
C LYS A 21 1.84 -17.42 -29.13
N HIS A 22 1.72 -16.35 -28.35
CA HIS A 22 1.59 -16.46 -26.89
C HIS A 22 0.30 -17.12 -26.42
N ASN A 23 -0.76 -17.13 -27.23
CA ASN A 23 -1.98 -17.88 -26.94
C ASN A 23 -1.89 -19.37 -27.32
N LEU A 24 -0.73 -19.83 -27.80
CA LEU A 24 -0.45 -21.23 -28.17
C LEU A 24 -1.37 -21.81 -29.27
N GLU A 25 -2.14 -20.98 -30.00
CA GLU A 25 -3.10 -21.48 -30.99
C GLU A 25 -2.44 -22.20 -32.16
N ASN A 26 -1.21 -21.81 -32.49
CA ASN A 26 -0.40 -22.37 -33.58
C ASN A 26 0.62 -23.41 -33.10
N TYR A 27 0.55 -23.83 -31.83
CA TYR A 27 1.35 -24.95 -31.34
C TYR A 27 0.75 -26.29 -31.82
N PRO A 28 1.57 -27.21 -32.38
CA PRO A 28 1.06 -28.41 -33.06
C PRO A 28 0.39 -29.41 -32.13
N LEU A 29 0.76 -29.46 -30.85
CA LEU A 29 0.13 -30.33 -29.86
C LEU A 29 -0.95 -29.58 -29.11
N GLN A 30 -2.10 -30.23 -28.90
CA GLN A 30 -3.25 -29.63 -28.22
C GLN A 30 -3.58 -30.44 -26.98
N LEU A 31 -3.83 -29.77 -25.86
CA LEU A 31 -4.30 -30.40 -24.63
C LEU A 31 -5.83 -30.32 -24.53
N THR A 32 -6.43 -31.29 -23.86
CA THR A 32 -7.89 -31.33 -23.63
C THR A 32 -8.33 -30.63 -22.36
N THR A 33 -7.38 -30.12 -21.56
CA THR A 33 -7.64 -29.45 -20.27
C THR A 33 -8.39 -28.13 -20.47
N ASP A 34 -9.17 -27.73 -19.48
CA ASP A 34 -9.92 -26.47 -19.55
C ASP A 34 -8.99 -25.26 -19.56
N THR A 35 -7.88 -25.31 -18.80
CA THR A 35 -6.85 -24.26 -18.81
C THR A 35 -6.24 -24.06 -20.19
N TRP A 36 -5.99 -25.13 -20.95
CA TRP A 36 -5.54 -25.02 -22.34
C TRP A 36 -6.57 -24.32 -23.24
N LYS A 37 -7.85 -24.67 -23.10
CA LYS A 37 -8.93 -23.97 -23.82
C LYS A 37 -8.99 -22.49 -23.44
N GLY A 38 -8.77 -22.16 -22.17
CA GLY A 38 -8.65 -20.80 -21.66
C GLY A 38 -7.51 -20.03 -22.34
N ILE A 39 -6.28 -20.55 -22.29
CA ILE A 39 -5.09 -19.94 -22.92
C ILE A 39 -5.36 -19.67 -24.40
N VAL A 40 -5.88 -20.66 -25.12
CA VAL A 40 -6.03 -20.59 -26.57
C VAL A 40 -7.21 -19.72 -27.02
N GLY A 41 -8.30 -19.70 -26.25
CA GLY A 41 -9.57 -19.13 -26.68
C GLY A 41 -9.97 -17.80 -26.03
N HIS A 42 -9.17 -17.21 -25.14
CA HIS A 42 -9.62 -16.03 -24.39
C HIS A 42 -9.39 -14.67 -25.10
N HIS A 43 -8.69 -14.60 -26.24
CA HIS A 43 -8.47 -13.32 -26.92
C HIS A 43 -9.60 -12.96 -27.90
N CYS A 44 -9.86 -11.65 -28.01
CA CYS A 44 -10.75 -11.07 -29.02
C CYS A 44 -9.99 -10.01 -29.83
N SER A 45 -9.07 -10.44 -30.70
CA SER A 45 -8.29 -9.56 -31.59
C SER A 45 -8.15 -10.18 -32.98
N GLN A 46 -8.07 -9.33 -34.01
CA GLN A 46 -7.92 -9.74 -35.40
C GLN A 46 -6.65 -10.55 -35.67
N ASN A 47 -5.69 -10.53 -34.75
CA ASN A 47 -4.42 -11.28 -34.85
C ASN A 47 -4.55 -12.76 -34.46
N PHE A 48 -5.72 -13.19 -33.97
CA PHE A 48 -5.98 -14.54 -33.50
C PHE A 48 -7.12 -15.20 -34.28
N ASP A 49 -6.98 -16.50 -34.48
CA ASP A 49 -7.96 -17.28 -35.22
C ASP A 49 -9.02 -17.86 -34.27
N ARG A 50 -8.66 -18.06 -32.99
CA ARG A 50 -9.55 -18.63 -31.98
C ARG A 50 -10.10 -17.58 -31.03
N TYR A 51 -11.40 -17.61 -30.84
CA TYR A 51 -12.19 -16.67 -30.02
C TYR A 51 -12.94 -17.41 -28.90
N PRO A 52 -13.46 -16.70 -27.89
CA PRO A 52 -14.23 -17.32 -26.82
C PRO A 52 -15.44 -18.09 -27.35
N ALA A 53 -15.49 -19.38 -27.03
CA ALA A 53 -16.52 -20.29 -27.51
C ALA A 53 -17.49 -20.74 -26.41
N CYS A 54 -17.20 -20.42 -25.15
CA CYS A 54 -18.04 -20.75 -24.00
C CYS A 54 -18.04 -19.62 -22.96
N PRO A 55 -19.02 -19.60 -22.03
CA PRO A 55 -19.11 -18.55 -21.03
C PRO A 55 -17.85 -18.31 -20.21
N ASP A 56 -17.11 -19.37 -19.85
CA ASP A 56 -15.89 -19.23 -19.05
C ASP A 56 -14.78 -18.56 -19.85
N THR A 57 -14.49 -19.02 -21.08
CA THR A 57 -13.48 -18.35 -21.93
C THR A 57 -13.85 -16.90 -22.26
N PHE A 58 -15.15 -16.57 -22.31
CA PHE A 58 -15.62 -15.21 -22.53
C PHE A 58 -15.44 -14.33 -21.28
N LYS A 59 -15.75 -14.86 -20.10
CA LYS A 59 -15.50 -14.17 -18.83
C LYS A 59 -14.01 -13.99 -18.56
N LEU A 60 -13.18 -14.97 -18.94
CA LEU A 60 -11.72 -14.87 -18.90
C LEU A 60 -11.23 -13.74 -19.82
N CYS A 61 -11.77 -13.61 -21.03
CA CYS A 61 -11.46 -12.48 -21.92
C CYS A 61 -11.77 -11.12 -21.28
N ILE A 62 -12.89 -11.01 -20.55
CA ILE A 62 -13.25 -9.78 -19.84
C ILE A 62 -12.34 -9.56 -18.62
N ALA A 63 -11.99 -10.62 -17.89
CA ALA A 63 -11.11 -10.54 -16.74
C ALA A 63 -9.68 -10.09 -17.12
N ASP A 64 -9.12 -10.65 -18.19
CA ASP A 64 -7.85 -10.21 -18.81
C ASP A 64 -7.89 -8.70 -19.11
N ASP A 65 -8.93 -8.27 -19.83
CA ASP A 65 -9.17 -6.86 -20.16
C ASP A 65 -9.24 -5.94 -18.91
N LEU A 66 -9.80 -6.41 -17.79
CA LEU A 66 -9.94 -5.65 -16.54
C LEU A 66 -8.64 -5.61 -15.73
N ALA A 67 -7.82 -6.65 -15.85
CA ALA A 67 -6.51 -6.76 -15.23
C ALA A 67 -5.39 -6.09 -16.04
N SER A 68 -5.70 -5.52 -17.20
CA SER A 68 -4.73 -4.76 -17.99
C SER A 68 -4.50 -3.36 -17.41
N SER A 69 -3.26 -2.89 -17.51
CA SER A 69 -2.86 -1.57 -17.03
C SER A 69 -3.26 -0.43 -17.96
N PHE A 70 -3.78 -0.74 -19.16
CA PHE A 70 -4.17 0.24 -20.16
C PHE A 70 -5.56 -0.03 -20.70
N SER A 71 -6.29 1.05 -20.95
CA SER A 71 -7.33 0.98 -21.96
C SER A 71 -6.62 0.81 -23.32
N ARG A 72 -6.86 -0.30 -24.02
CA ARG A 72 -6.26 -0.63 -25.33
C ARG A 72 -6.43 0.47 -26.42
N TYR A 73 -7.13 1.57 -26.12
CA TYR A 73 -7.47 2.68 -27.00
C TYR A 73 -6.59 3.94 -26.85
N SER A 74 -5.64 4.02 -25.90
CA SER A 74 -5.05 5.32 -25.50
C SER A 74 -3.62 5.61 -25.96
N VAL A 75 -2.86 4.65 -26.49
CA VAL A 75 -1.45 4.88 -26.92
C VAL A 75 -1.25 4.55 -28.40
N GLU A 76 -1.88 5.35 -29.26
CA GLU A 76 -1.47 5.45 -30.66
C GLU A 76 -0.07 6.10 -30.75
N ARG A 77 0.78 5.62 -31.67
CA ARG A 77 2.09 6.25 -31.91
C ARG A 77 1.86 7.70 -32.35
N GLY A 78 2.52 8.66 -31.71
CA GLY A 78 2.69 9.97 -32.32
C GLY A 78 3.47 9.80 -33.62
N GLU A 79 3.02 10.44 -34.69
CA GLU A 79 3.81 10.62 -35.92
C GLU A 79 5.03 11.50 -35.56
N GLY A 80 6.08 10.90 -35.00
CA GLY A 80 7.15 11.67 -34.39
C GLY A 80 8.28 10.80 -33.82
N SER A 81 9.05 10.19 -34.73
CA SER A 81 10.48 9.88 -34.58
C SER A 81 10.95 9.15 -33.31
N LEU A 82 10.91 7.82 -33.34
CA LEU A 82 12.12 7.06 -33.01
C LEU A 82 12.84 6.82 -34.35
N THR A 83 14.15 7.02 -34.39
CA THR A 83 14.98 6.50 -35.48
C THR A 83 14.79 4.99 -35.54
N GLU A 84 14.98 4.37 -36.71
CA GLU A 84 14.82 2.92 -36.93
C GLU A 84 15.70 2.02 -36.01
N GLU A 85 16.49 2.61 -35.11
CA GLU A 85 17.50 1.96 -34.27
C GLU A 85 17.05 1.58 -32.84
N GLU A 86 15.93 2.09 -32.32
CA GLU A 86 15.45 1.73 -30.97
C GLU A 86 14.28 0.72 -31.00
N ASP A 87 14.53 -0.51 -30.51
CA ASP A 87 13.48 -1.52 -30.32
C ASP A 87 12.40 -0.95 -29.37
N PRO A 88 11.14 -0.81 -29.83
CA PRO A 88 10.06 -0.25 -29.00
C PRO A 88 9.63 -1.20 -27.87
N TYR A 89 10.18 -2.42 -27.83
CA TYR A 89 9.87 -3.43 -26.83
C TYR A 89 10.95 -3.50 -25.75
N ASP A 90 10.48 -3.49 -24.52
CA ASP A 90 11.21 -3.89 -23.32
C ASP A 90 10.33 -4.89 -22.57
N PHE A 91 10.78 -6.14 -22.54
CA PHE A 91 10.06 -7.23 -21.92
C PHE A 91 10.10 -7.13 -20.39
N SER A 92 10.90 -6.24 -19.82
CA SER A 92 11.03 -6.06 -18.37
C SER A 92 9.94 -5.15 -17.79
N THR A 93 9.52 -5.45 -16.57
CA THR A 93 8.59 -4.62 -15.79
C THR A 93 9.26 -3.32 -15.33
N TYR A 94 8.74 -2.19 -15.77
CA TYR A 94 9.15 -0.85 -15.35
C TYR A 94 8.29 -0.35 -14.18
N LYS A 95 8.75 -0.58 -12.94
CA LYS A 95 8.08 -0.04 -11.75
C LYS A 95 8.30 1.48 -11.68
N ILE A 96 7.26 2.28 -11.92
CA ILE A 96 7.39 3.75 -12.02
C ILE A 96 7.90 4.43 -10.74
N TRP A 97 7.73 3.82 -9.57
CA TRP A 97 8.29 4.30 -8.30
C TRP A 97 9.74 3.83 -8.04
N ASN A 98 10.17 2.77 -8.72
CA ASN A 98 11.48 2.14 -8.55
C ASN A 98 11.97 1.49 -9.86
N PRO A 99 12.34 2.30 -10.85
CA PRO A 99 12.64 1.78 -12.18
C PRO A 99 13.95 1.01 -12.18
N SER A 100 13.93 -0.19 -12.78
CA SER A 100 15.15 -0.95 -13.06
C SER A 100 15.90 -0.33 -14.25
N ASN A 101 17.23 -0.34 -14.20
CA ASN A 101 18.08 0.00 -15.34
C ASN A 101 18.29 -1.19 -16.30
N GLN A 102 17.80 -2.37 -15.95
CA GLN A 102 17.94 -3.58 -16.77
C GLN A 102 16.85 -3.63 -17.84
N ILE A 103 17.25 -3.67 -19.10
CA ILE A 103 16.34 -3.83 -20.25
C ILE A 103 16.35 -5.29 -20.68
N MET A 104 15.17 -5.88 -20.84
CA MET A 104 15.03 -7.22 -21.42
C MET A 104 14.60 -7.10 -22.88
N LYS A 105 15.46 -7.51 -23.81
CA LYS A 105 15.19 -7.39 -25.26
C LYS A 105 14.35 -8.53 -25.85
N GLN A 106 14.19 -9.62 -25.12
CA GLN A 106 13.49 -10.83 -25.55
C GLN A 106 12.85 -11.53 -24.36
N SER A 107 11.93 -12.45 -24.65
CA SER A 107 11.33 -13.30 -23.61
C SER A 107 12.24 -14.46 -23.19
N PHE A 108 11.81 -15.27 -22.23
CA PHE A 108 12.66 -16.30 -21.59
C PHE A 108 12.90 -17.53 -22.49
N ILE A 109 11.89 -17.97 -23.22
CA ILE A 109 11.94 -19.19 -24.03
C ILE A 109 12.16 -18.82 -25.49
N THR A 110 13.32 -19.22 -26.02
CA THR A 110 13.73 -18.96 -27.40
C THR A 110 13.99 -20.23 -28.21
N SER A 111 13.66 -21.40 -27.66
CA SER A 111 13.87 -22.71 -28.29
C SER A 111 12.62 -23.60 -28.19
N PHE A 112 12.52 -24.58 -29.08
CA PHE A 112 11.41 -25.53 -29.08
C PHE A 112 11.44 -26.44 -27.84
N GLU A 113 12.62 -26.76 -27.31
CA GLU A 113 12.80 -27.51 -26.06
C GLU A 113 12.17 -26.78 -24.87
N GLY A 114 12.38 -25.46 -24.74
CA GLY A 114 11.73 -24.68 -23.67
C GLY A 114 10.21 -24.63 -23.81
N ILE A 115 9.67 -24.67 -25.05
CA ILE A 115 8.22 -24.75 -25.26
C ILE A 115 7.67 -26.11 -24.79
N LYS A 116 8.44 -27.20 -24.97
CA LYS A 116 8.06 -28.52 -24.44
C LYS A 116 7.94 -28.50 -22.91
N GLU A 117 8.77 -27.74 -22.20
CA GLU A 117 8.67 -27.60 -20.75
C GLU A 117 7.35 -26.95 -20.32
N ILE A 118 6.94 -25.86 -20.98
CA ILE A 118 5.63 -25.22 -20.75
C ILE A 118 4.50 -26.18 -21.07
N TYR A 119 4.56 -26.89 -22.19
CA TYR A 119 3.55 -27.87 -22.56
C TYR A 119 3.46 -29.01 -21.54
N SER A 120 4.60 -29.58 -21.11
CA SER A 120 4.66 -30.63 -20.10
C SER A 120 4.15 -30.16 -18.74
N PHE A 121 4.38 -28.90 -18.39
CA PHE A 121 3.79 -28.29 -17.20
C PHE A 121 2.27 -28.23 -17.31
N LEU A 122 1.73 -27.66 -18.39
CA LEU A 122 0.28 -27.55 -18.63
C LEU A 122 -0.41 -28.92 -18.74
N ALA A 123 0.28 -29.93 -19.28
CA ALA A 123 -0.22 -31.29 -19.40
C ALA A 123 -0.49 -31.96 -18.03
N LYS A 124 0.16 -31.50 -16.97
CA LYS A 124 -0.10 -31.96 -15.59
C LYS A 124 -1.36 -31.35 -14.97
N ASN A 125 -2.02 -30.42 -15.67
CA ASN A 125 -3.14 -29.64 -15.17
C ASN A 125 -2.82 -28.94 -13.82
N PRO A 126 -1.80 -28.07 -13.81
CA PRO A 126 -1.29 -27.44 -12.59
C PRO A 126 -2.27 -26.41 -12.04
N THR A 127 -2.17 -26.18 -10.74
CA THR A 127 -2.89 -25.13 -10.00
C THR A 127 -2.23 -23.76 -10.18
N ALA A 128 -2.97 -22.69 -9.89
CA ALA A 128 -2.40 -21.34 -9.80
C ALA A 128 -1.23 -21.23 -8.82
N GLU A 129 -1.27 -21.94 -7.69
CA GLU A 129 -0.18 -21.94 -6.71
C GLU A 129 1.10 -22.55 -7.29
N GLU A 130 1.01 -23.74 -7.91
CA GLU A 130 2.16 -24.37 -8.57
C GLU A 130 2.74 -23.48 -9.67
N PHE A 131 1.89 -22.78 -10.43
CA PHE A 131 2.33 -21.82 -11.45
C PHE A 131 3.11 -20.65 -10.86
N PHE A 132 2.59 -20.01 -9.81
CA PHE A 132 3.29 -18.90 -9.17
C PHE A 132 4.57 -19.35 -8.48
N VAL A 133 4.61 -20.54 -7.87
CA VAL A 133 5.84 -21.07 -7.28
C VAL A 133 6.90 -21.37 -8.34
N GLN A 134 6.52 -22.07 -9.42
CA GLN A 134 7.48 -22.50 -10.44
C GLN A 134 8.04 -21.34 -11.26
N TYR A 135 7.20 -20.34 -11.59
CA TYR A 135 7.58 -19.24 -12.49
C TYR A 135 7.64 -17.86 -11.81
N ASN A 136 7.69 -17.79 -10.47
CA ASN A 136 7.69 -16.55 -9.69
C ASN A 136 8.62 -15.47 -10.28
N ASP A 137 9.89 -15.82 -10.46
CA ASP A 137 10.92 -14.87 -10.90
C ASP A 137 10.67 -14.38 -12.33
N TRP A 138 10.17 -15.26 -13.20
CA TRP A 138 9.85 -14.93 -14.58
C TRP A 138 8.64 -13.99 -14.64
N LEU A 139 7.61 -14.30 -13.86
CA LEU A 139 6.39 -13.51 -13.77
C LEU A 139 6.63 -12.10 -13.24
N LYS A 140 7.49 -11.94 -12.23
CA LYS A 140 7.82 -10.62 -11.66
C LYS A 140 8.66 -9.77 -12.62
N LYS A 141 9.61 -10.40 -13.34
CA LYS A 141 10.51 -9.70 -14.28
C LYS A 141 9.83 -9.33 -15.58
N ARG A 142 8.97 -10.19 -16.12
CA ARG A 142 8.29 -10.00 -17.41
C ARG A 142 7.14 -9.02 -17.24
N ALA A 143 7.12 -7.97 -18.04
CA ALA A 143 5.97 -7.08 -18.13
C ALA A 143 4.75 -7.78 -18.76
N GLU A 144 3.55 -7.34 -18.41
CA GLU A 144 2.32 -7.79 -19.07
C GLU A 144 2.31 -7.39 -20.55
N ASP A 145 2.54 -6.11 -20.84
CA ASP A 145 2.78 -5.58 -22.18
C ASP A 145 4.25 -5.19 -22.31
N ALA A 146 4.94 -5.65 -23.36
CA ALA A 146 6.36 -5.33 -23.58
C ALA A 146 6.58 -3.95 -24.22
N LYS A 147 5.54 -3.26 -24.69
CA LYS A 147 5.71 -1.97 -25.35
C LYS A 147 6.15 -0.92 -24.33
N ARG A 148 7.23 -0.19 -24.62
CA ARG A 148 7.69 0.93 -23.78
C ARG A 148 6.56 1.95 -23.56
N GLY A 149 6.44 2.44 -22.33
CA GLY A 149 5.31 3.27 -21.92
C GLY A 149 4.09 2.45 -21.43
N GLN A 150 4.06 1.14 -21.70
CA GLN A 150 3.03 0.21 -21.25
C GLN A 150 3.58 -0.93 -20.37
N ASN A 151 4.88 -1.11 -20.29
CA ASN A 151 5.52 -2.17 -19.51
C ASN A 151 5.57 -1.92 -17.99
N ILE A 152 4.59 -1.23 -17.39
CA ILE A 152 4.61 -0.79 -15.98
C ILE A 152 3.99 -1.78 -14.99
N THR A 153 3.61 -2.96 -15.45
CA THR A 153 2.93 -3.98 -14.63
C THR A 153 3.50 -5.32 -14.98
N SER A 154 3.80 -6.11 -13.94
CA SER A 154 4.35 -7.44 -14.12
C SER A 154 3.28 -8.41 -14.61
N LEU A 155 3.72 -9.45 -15.31
CA LEU A 155 2.87 -10.56 -15.67
C LEU A 155 2.34 -11.28 -14.42
N TYR A 156 3.11 -11.28 -13.33
CA TYR A 156 2.67 -11.78 -12.01
C TYR A 156 1.38 -11.10 -11.55
N THR A 157 1.39 -9.76 -11.46
CA THR A 157 0.25 -8.99 -10.97
C THR A 157 -0.93 -9.09 -11.91
N HIS A 158 -0.67 -9.03 -13.23
CA HIS A 158 -1.71 -9.22 -14.22
C HIS A 158 -2.40 -10.59 -14.07
N SER A 159 -1.65 -11.70 -14.09
CA SER A 159 -2.18 -13.05 -13.90
C SER A 159 -3.03 -13.17 -12.63
N LYS A 160 -2.53 -12.64 -11.51
CA LYS A 160 -3.24 -12.67 -10.23
C LYS A 160 -4.56 -11.90 -10.30
N LEU A 161 -4.55 -10.68 -10.85
CA LEU A 161 -5.77 -9.87 -10.98
C LEU A 161 -6.76 -10.47 -11.97
N THR A 162 -6.30 -11.08 -13.06
CA THR A 162 -7.15 -11.82 -14.02
C THR A 162 -7.90 -12.93 -13.29
N GLY A 163 -7.23 -13.67 -12.40
CA GLY A 163 -7.87 -14.67 -11.56
C GLY A 163 -8.92 -14.09 -10.60
N GLN A 164 -8.60 -13.00 -9.92
CA GLN A 164 -9.55 -12.31 -9.03
C GLN A 164 -10.79 -11.82 -9.78
N PHE A 165 -10.61 -11.11 -10.89
CA PHE A 165 -11.73 -10.65 -11.72
C PHE A 165 -12.53 -11.80 -12.30
N PHE A 166 -11.88 -12.87 -12.76
CA PHE A 166 -12.55 -14.05 -13.29
C PHE A 166 -13.49 -14.65 -12.24
N ARG A 167 -13.00 -14.88 -11.02
CA ARG A 167 -13.81 -15.44 -9.92
C ARG A 167 -14.95 -14.51 -9.49
N ILE A 168 -14.75 -13.19 -9.52
CA ILE A 168 -15.86 -12.22 -9.33
C ILE A 168 -16.93 -12.41 -10.42
N LEU A 169 -16.52 -12.52 -11.68
CA LEU A 169 -17.43 -12.65 -12.83
C LEU A 169 -18.14 -14.01 -12.90
N THR A 170 -17.58 -15.06 -12.30
CA THR A 170 -18.15 -16.42 -12.29
C THR A 170 -18.88 -16.77 -11.00
N SER A 171 -18.84 -15.92 -9.97
CA SER A 171 -19.52 -16.17 -8.70
C SER A 171 -21.03 -16.45 -8.86
N ASP A 172 -21.58 -17.35 -8.03
CA ASP A 172 -22.96 -17.84 -8.15
C ASP A 172 -24.03 -16.75 -7.96
N ASN A 173 -23.67 -15.63 -7.32
CA ASN A 173 -24.52 -14.44 -7.15
C ASN A 173 -24.33 -13.40 -8.26
N SER A 174 -23.62 -13.73 -9.33
CA SER A 174 -23.23 -12.74 -10.32
C SER A 174 -24.39 -12.25 -11.17
N SER A 175 -24.55 -10.93 -11.24
CA SER A 175 -25.33 -10.23 -12.28
C SER A 175 -24.72 -10.38 -13.69
N PHE A 176 -23.75 -11.29 -13.86
CA PHE A 176 -22.90 -11.50 -15.03
C PHE A 176 -23.27 -12.80 -15.76
N SER A 177 -24.58 -13.01 -15.97
CA SER A 177 -25.07 -14.19 -16.66
C SER A 177 -24.78 -14.12 -18.17
N LEU A 178 -24.34 -15.25 -18.70
CA LEU A 178 -24.14 -15.50 -20.12
C LEU A 178 -24.45 -16.97 -20.38
N ILE A 179 -25.48 -17.25 -21.18
CA ILE A 179 -25.82 -18.63 -21.54
C ILE A 179 -25.00 -19.07 -22.77
N PRO A 180 -24.63 -20.37 -22.90
CA PRO A 180 -23.84 -20.86 -24.04
C PRO A 180 -24.45 -20.53 -25.41
N GLU A 181 -25.78 -20.47 -25.49
CA GLU A 181 -26.52 -20.14 -26.72
C GLU A 181 -26.22 -18.73 -27.23
N GLU A 182 -25.87 -17.78 -26.35
CA GLU A 182 -25.49 -16.42 -26.76
C GLU A 182 -24.16 -16.37 -27.54
N LEU A 183 -23.33 -17.42 -27.45
CA LEU A 183 -22.04 -17.51 -28.16
C LEU A 183 -22.09 -18.47 -29.37
N LYS A 184 -23.10 -19.32 -29.45
CA LYS A 184 -23.15 -20.41 -30.41
C LYS A 184 -23.31 -19.87 -31.85
N GLY A 185 -22.35 -20.19 -32.70
CA GLY A 185 -22.39 -19.86 -34.12
C GLY A 185 -22.02 -18.40 -34.46
N LEU A 186 -21.59 -17.61 -33.48
CA LEU A 186 -21.11 -16.25 -33.71
C LEU A 186 -19.76 -16.24 -34.44
N ALA A 187 -19.62 -15.35 -35.40
CA ALA A 187 -18.33 -15.03 -35.98
C ALA A 187 -17.46 -14.20 -35.02
N ASN A 188 -16.14 -14.20 -35.23
CA ASN A 188 -15.16 -13.50 -34.38
C ASN A 188 -15.52 -12.02 -34.10
N LYS A 189 -15.98 -11.27 -35.11
CA LYS A 189 -16.41 -9.87 -34.94
C LYS A 189 -17.65 -9.72 -34.06
N GLU A 190 -18.57 -10.69 -34.11
CA GLU A 190 -19.80 -10.67 -33.32
C GLU A 190 -19.50 -10.98 -31.85
N VAL A 191 -18.55 -11.89 -31.58
CA VAL A 191 -18.07 -12.15 -30.21
C VAL A 191 -17.42 -10.91 -29.60
N ASP A 192 -16.60 -10.16 -30.34
CA ASP A 192 -16.02 -8.90 -29.83
C ASP A 192 -17.09 -7.82 -29.59
N ASN A 193 -18.10 -7.72 -30.45
CA ASN A 193 -19.23 -6.81 -30.25
C ASN A 193 -20.03 -7.18 -29.00
N LEU A 194 -20.30 -8.47 -28.78
CA LEU A 194 -20.96 -8.96 -27.58
C LEU A 194 -20.13 -8.64 -26.33
N ARG A 195 -18.81 -8.82 -26.38
CA ARG A 195 -17.89 -8.43 -25.29
C ARG A 195 -18.01 -6.96 -24.93
N LYS A 196 -17.98 -6.06 -25.93
CA LYS A 196 -18.14 -4.61 -25.72
C LYS A 196 -19.52 -4.28 -25.13
N GLN A 197 -20.57 -4.90 -25.65
CA GLN A 197 -21.94 -4.73 -25.15
C GLN A 197 -22.04 -5.16 -23.69
N LYS A 198 -21.53 -6.35 -23.33
CA LYS A 198 -21.56 -6.87 -21.95
C LYS A 198 -20.73 -5.98 -21.02
N LYS A 199 -19.54 -5.51 -21.43
CA LYS A 199 -18.73 -4.56 -20.62
C LYS A 199 -19.43 -3.23 -20.33
N ASN A 200 -20.27 -2.75 -21.25
CA ASN A 200 -21.06 -1.53 -21.05
C ASN A 200 -22.38 -1.77 -20.29
N LYS A 201 -22.84 -3.01 -20.19
CA LYS A 201 -24.08 -3.37 -19.47
C LYS A 201 -23.80 -3.83 -18.04
N TRP A 202 -22.82 -4.70 -17.88
CA TRP A 202 -22.40 -5.26 -16.60
C TRP A 202 -21.76 -4.18 -15.74
N LYS A 203 -22.07 -4.23 -14.45
CA LYS A 203 -21.64 -3.24 -13.48
C LYS A 203 -20.92 -3.90 -12.32
N LEU A 204 -19.93 -3.20 -11.79
CA LEU A 204 -19.25 -3.52 -10.54
C LEU A 204 -19.30 -2.31 -9.63
N SER A 205 -19.24 -2.58 -8.34
CA SER A 205 -19.03 -1.56 -7.32
C SER A 205 -17.58 -1.58 -6.84
N ILE A 206 -16.99 -0.39 -6.74
CA ILE A 206 -15.71 -0.20 -6.06
C ILE A 206 -16.02 0.40 -4.69
N VAL A 207 -15.46 -0.17 -3.63
CA VAL A 207 -15.69 0.24 -2.25
C VAL A 207 -14.35 0.48 -1.57
N GLN A 208 -14.06 1.73 -1.21
CA GLN A 208 -12.94 2.11 -0.37
C GLN A 208 -13.41 2.23 1.07
N CYS A 209 -12.82 1.46 1.98
CA CYS A 209 -13.17 1.40 3.39
C CYS A 209 -11.97 1.82 4.23
N GLN A 210 -12.11 2.89 4.99
CA GLN A 210 -11.16 3.27 6.05
C GLN A 210 -11.75 2.88 7.40
N ILE A 211 -11.05 2.00 8.12
CA ILE A 211 -11.41 1.51 9.44
C ILE A 211 -10.90 2.50 10.48
N ASN A 212 -11.81 2.96 11.33
CA ASN A 212 -11.52 3.93 12.39
C ASN A 212 -12.08 3.42 13.72
N PHE A 213 -11.52 3.92 14.81
CA PHE A 213 -11.95 3.59 16.17
C PHE A 213 -12.09 4.89 16.96
N ALA A 214 -13.09 4.95 17.86
CA ALA A 214 -13.37 6.14 18.67
C ALA A 214 -12.68 6.09 20.05
N GLN A 215 -12.12 4.93 20.38
CA GLN A 215 -11.41 4.66 21.61
C GLN A 215 -10.20 5.58 21.70
N THR A 216 -10.04 6.22 22.84
CA THR A 216 -8.82 6.96 23.19
C THR A 216 -8.00 6.05 24.09
N PRO A 217 -6.95 5.35 23.60
CA PRO A 217 -6.24 4.38 24.41
C PRO A 217 -5.47 5.10 25.53
N MET A 218 -5.81 4.81 26.79
CA MET A 218 -5.20 5.43 27.96
C MET A 218 -4.23 4.49 28.68
N ARG A 219 -4.45 3.17 28.56
CA ARG A 219 -3.63 2.13 29.18
C ARG A 219 -3.02 1.21 28.12
N ALA A 220 -1.97 0.48 28.50
CA ALA A 220 -1.36 -0.54 27.65
C ALA A 220 -2.35 -1.58 27.10
N ARG A 221 -3.36 -1.98 27.89
CA ARG A 221 -4.41 -2.91 27.44
C ARG A 221 -5.37 -2.30 26.41
N ASP A 222 -5.50 -0.99 26.35
CA ASP A 222 -6.35 -0.32 25.35
C ASP A 222 -5.75 -0.40 23.95
N MET A 223 -4.43 -0.60 23.86
CA MET A 223 -3.70 -0.79 22.59
C MET A 223 -4.12 -2.05 21.83
N ASN A 224 -4.83 -2.98 22.47
CA ASN A 224 -5.43 -4.14 21.81
C ASN A 224 -6.36 -3.75 20.65
N VAL A 225 -6.84 -2.50 20.60
CA VAL A 225 -7.61 -1.98 19.46
C VAL A 225 -6.88 -2.19 18.13
N PHE A 226 -5.55 -2.05 18.08
CA PHE A 226 -4.77 -2.24 16.85
C PHE A 226 -4.75 -3.70 16.38
N LYS A 227 -4.59 -4.66 17.30
CA LYS A 227 -4.64 -6.10 16.95
C LYS A 227 -6.03 -6.54 16.51
N ILE A 228 -7.07 -5.99 17.13
CA ILE A 228 -8.46 -6.27 16.73
C ILE A 228 -8.72 -5.69 15.34
N GLN A 229 -8.19 -4.51 15.05
CA GLN A 229 -8.24 -3.90 13.72
C GLN A 229 -7.53 -4.75 12.66
N GLU A 230 -6.32 -5.22 12.94
CA GLU A 230 -5.59 -6.14 12.05
C GLU A 230 -6.36 -7.45 11.83
N SER A 231 -6.86 -8.07 12.91
CA SER A 231 -7.67 -9.29 12.83
C SER A 231 -8.95 -9.08 12.02
N LEU A 232 -9.59 -7.91 12.12
CA LEU A 232 -10.75 -7.54 11.33
C LEU A 232 -10.42 -7.47 9.83
N ILE A 233 -9.29 -6.85 9.47
CA ILE A 233 -8.82 -6.80 8.08
C ILE A 233 -8.54 -8.21 7.55
N GLU A 234 -7.83 -9.03 8.31
CA GLU A 234 -7.53 -10.42 7.90
C GLU A 234 -8.80 -11.27 7.78
N CYS A 235 -9.80 -11.05 8.64
CA CYS A 235 -11.10 -11.68 8.52
C CYS A 235 -11.80 -11.28 7.21
N ILE A 236 -11.81 -9.99 6.86
CA ILE A 236 -12.39 -9.51 5.60
C ILE A 236 -11.64 -10.12 4.40
N ARG A 237 -10.31 -10.18 4.45
CA ARG A 237 -9.49 -10.79 3.38
C ARG A 237 -9.77 -12.28 3.20
N LYS A 238 -10.03 -13.02 4.28
CA LYS A 238 -10.37 -14.45 4.21
C LYS A 238 -11.78 -14.69 3.67
N GLU A 239 -12.74 -13.83 4.00
CA GLU A 239 -14.11 -13.96 3.53
C GLU A 239 -14.32 -13.47 2.11
N LEU A 240 -13.51 -12.49 1.67
CA LEU A 240 -13.60 -11.86 0.36
C LEU A 240 -12.23 -11.87 -0.36
N PRO A 241 -11.59 -13.06 -0.55
CA PRO A 241 -10.20 -13.15 -1.00
C PRO A 241 -9.98 -12.56 -2.39
N ASP A 242 -10.96 -12.68 -3.28
CA ASP A 242 -10.88 -12.16 -4.65
C ASP A 242 -11.35 -10.71 -4.79
N ASN A 243 -11.98 -10.14 -3.75
CA ASN A 243 -12.52 -8.80 -3.82
C ASN A 243 -11.56 -7.75 -3.27
N VAL A 244 -10.49 -8.11 -2.55
CA VAL A 244 -9.54 -7.16 -1.97
C VAL A 244 -8.40 -6.86 -2.96
N PHE A 245 -8.36 -5.63 -3.46
CA PHE A 245 -7.35 -5.17 -4.44
C PHE A 245 -6.24 -4.33 -3.79
N PHE A 246 -6.54 -3.69 -2.66
CA PHE A 246 -5.59 -2.90 -1.88
C PHE A 246 -5.90 -3.03 -0.39
N SER A 247 -4.87 -3.03 0.46
CA SER A 247 -5.01 -3.19 1.90
C SER A 247 -3.82 -2.61 2.65
N THR A 248 -4.06 -1.74 3.63
CA THR A 248 -3.08 -1.31 4.65
C THR A 248 -3.53 -1.82 6.03
N SER A 249 -2.92 -1.32 7.11
CA SER A 249 -3.34 -1.61 8.48
C SER A 249 -4.71 -1.03 8.84
N ASN A 250 -5.23 -0.08 8.06
CA ASN A 250 -6.49 0.63 8.37
C ASN A 250 -7.38 0.92 7.15
N GLU A 251 -6.97 0.54 5.95
CA GLU A 251 -7.69 0.86 4.71
C GLU A 251 -7.78 -0.35 3.78
N LEU A 252 -8.91 -0.48 3.09
CA LEU A 252 -9.19 -1.54 2.11
C LEU A 252 -9.83 -0.93 0.86
N VAL A 253 -9.46 -1.44 -0.31
CA VAL A 253 -10.20 -1.19 -1.57
C VAL A 253 -10.72 -2.51 -2.10
N LEU A 254 -12.04 -2.57 -2.24
CA LEU A 254 -12.77 -3.74 -2.67
C LEU A 254 -13.40 -3.53 -4.05
N ILE A 255 -13.46 -4.60 -4.86
CA ILE A 255 -14.28 -4.66 -6.07
C ILE A 255 -15.30 -5.77 -5.92
N VAL A 256 -16.59 -5.42 -5.97
CA VAL A 256 -17.69 -6.32 -5.62
C VAL A 256 -18.85 -6.19 -6.62
N PRO A 257 -19.63 -7.26 -6.86
CA PRO A 257 -20.84 -7.20 -7.68
C PRO A 257 -21.90 -6.25 -7.11
N ASP A 258 -22.12 -6.33 -5.79
CA ASP A 258 -23.10 -5.52 -5.06
C ASP A 258 -22.45 -4.86 -3.83
N ALA A 259 -22.39 -3.53 -3.85
CA ALA A 259 -21.91 -2.77 -2.69
C ALA A 259 -22.80 -3.02 -1.46
N GLN A 260 -24.12 -3.04 -1.57
CA GLN A 260 -25.03 -3.07 -0.42
C GLN A 260 -24.89 -4.35 0.38
N GLU A 261 -24.73 -5.49 -0.29
CA GLU A 261 -24.47 -6.77 0.36
C GLU A 261 -23.20 -6.70 1.22
N VAL A 262 -22.10 -6.20 0.64
CA VAL A 262 -20.81 -6.09 1.34
C VAL A 262 -20.87 -5.07 2.47
N LEU A 263 -21.49 -3.91 2.25
CA LEU A 263 -21.67 -2.88 3.29
C LEU A 263 -22.46 -3.42 4.48
N THR A 264 -23.48 -4.26 4.25
CA THR A 264 -24.26 -4.90 5.32
C THR A 264 -23.40 -5.87 6.12
N LYS A 265 -22.61 -6.71 5.44
CA LYS A 265 -21.67 -7.66 6.08
C LYS A 265 -20.61 -6.91 6.91
N LEU A 266 -20.01 -5.87 6.34
CA LEU A 266 -19.00 -5.04 7.01
C LEU A 266 -19.58 -4.33 8.22
N ARG A 267 -20.78 -3.73 8.10
CA ARG A 267 -21.43 -3.01 9.21
C ARG A 267 -21.60 -3.90 10.45
N LYS A 268 -22.03 -5.14 10.25
CA LYS A 268 -22.22 -6.10 11.34
C LYS A 268 -20.90 -6.37 12.08
N LYS A 269 -19.86 -6.76 11.34
CA LYS A 269 -18.53 -7.09 11.92
C LYS A 269 -17.88 -5.92 12.64
N VAL A 270 -17.88 -4.75 12.00
CA VAL A 270 -17.25 -3.53 12.53
C VAL A 270 -17.99 -3.06 13.78
N GLY A 271 -19.32 -3.10 13.75
CA GLY A 271 -20.16 -2.61 14.84
C GLY A 271 -20.04 -3.44 16.13
N GLU A 272 -19.87 -4.76 16.00
CA GLU A 272 -19.66 -5.67 17.13
C GLU A 272 -18.37 -5.33 17.92
N LEU A 273 -17.34 -4.84 17.22
CA LEU A 273 -16.02 -4.55 17.76
C LEU A 273 -15.85 -3.07 18.18
N GLY A 274 -16.87 -2.24 17.99
CA GLY A 274 -16.83 -0.82 18.36
C GLY A 274 -15.97 0.07 17.44
N PHE A 275 -15.70 -0.40 16.22
CA PHE A 275 -15.09 0.41 15.16
C PHE A 275 -16.18 1.14 14.37
N TRP A 276 -15.79 2.05 13.49
CA TRP A 276 -16.65 2.64 12.47
C TRP A 276 -15.89 2.73 11.14
N LEU A 277 -16.62 2.70 10.03
CA LEU A 277 -16.03 2.81 8.70
C LEU A 277 -16.33 4.17 8.07
N LYS A 278 -15.32 4.81 7.51
CA LYS A 278 -15.52 5.82 6.47
C LYS A 278 -15.47 5.11 5.13
N ILE A 279 -16.55 5.22 4.35
CA ILE A 279 -16.68 4.49 3.10
C ILE A 279 -16.92 5.46 1.96
N THR A 280 -16.12 5.31 0.91
CA THR A 280 -16.42 5.87 -0.40
C THR A 280 -16.74 4.70 -1.32
N TYR A 281 -17.86 4.74 -2.05
CA TYR A 281 -18.15 3.72 -3.05
C TYR A 281 -18.80 4.31 -4.30
N ALA A 282 -18.64 3.61 -5.41
CA ALA A 282 -19.28 3.95 -6.67
C ALA A 282 -19.61 2.67 -7.46
N GLU A 283 -20.78 2.66 -8.09
CA GLU A 283 -21.18 1.64 -9.05
C GLU A 283 -20.89 2.15 -10.46
N THR A 284 -20.20 1.35 -11.27
CA THR A 284 -19.84 1.74 -12.64
C THR A 284 -19.87 0.54 -13.57
N GLN A 285 -19.92 0.82 -14.88
CA GLN A 285 -19.79 -0.21 -15.91
C GLN A 285 -18.38 -0.80 -15.91
N LEU A 286 -18.23 -2.05 -16.34
CA LEU A 286 -16.91 -2.70 -16.41
C LEU A 286 -15.92 -1.92 -17.27
N SER A 287 -16.39 -1.29 -18.35
CA SER A 287 -15.57 -0.45 -19.24
C SER A 287 -15.02 0.82 -18.60
N ALA A 288 -15.66 1.30 -17.52
CA ALA A 288 -15.34 2.54 -16.84
C ALA A 288 -14.80 2.32 -15.42
N ILE A 289 -14.44 1.09 -15.06
CA ILE A 289 -13.88 0.79 -13.75
C ILE A 289 -12.49 1.44 -13.61
N LYS A 290 -12.28 2.13 -12.50
CA LYS A 290 -10.99 2.74 -12.17
C LYS A 290 -10.81 2.96 -10.66
N PRO A 291 -9.58 2.99 -10.16
CA PRO A 291 -9.29 3.18 -8.73
C PRO A 291 -9.60 4.57 -8.15
N GLN A 292 -9.75 5.60 -9.00
CA GLN A 292 -10.06 6.98 -8.60
C GLN A 292 -11.58 7.12 -8.37
N LEU A 293 -12.09 6.72 -7.21
CA LEU A 293 -13.53 6.76 -6.91
C LEU A 293 -14.11 8.18 -6.98
N GLU A 294 -13.31 9.21 -6.72
CA GLU A 294 -13.73 10.62 -6.81
C GLU A 294 -14.10 11.03 -8.23
N GLU A 295 -13.54 10.36 -9.23
CA GLU A 295 -13.78 10.65 -10.64
C GLU A 295 -14.91 9.81 -11.26
N ILE A 296 -15.57 8.96 -10.47
CA ILE A 296 -16.69 8.13 -10.92
C ILE A 296 -18.01 8.85 -10.59
N GLN A 297 -18.84 9.05 -11.62
CA GLN A 297 -20.13 9.70 -11.46
C GLN A 297 -21.05 8.91 -10.51
N GLY A 298 -21.70 9.61 -9.58
CA GLY A 298 -22.62 9.00 -8.63
C GLY A 298 -21.92 8.31 -7.45
N ASN A 299 -20.64 8.62 -7.22
CA ASN A 299 -19.95 8.20 -6.01
C ASN A 299 -20.68 8.69 -4.75
N LYS A 300 -20.58 7.90 -3.70
CA LYS A 300 -21.23 8.15 -2.41
C LYS A 300 -20.20 8.03 -1.31
N GLN A 301 -20.24 8.97 -0.38
CA GLN A 301 -19.50 8.89 0.87
C GLN A 301 -20.48 8.66 2.01
N ILE A 302 -20.24 7.63 2.80
CA ILE A 302 -21.02 7.30 3.99
C ILE A 302 -20.10 7.01 5.15
N ALA A 303 -20.57 7.26 6.36
CA ALA A 303 -19.94 6.78 7.57
C ALA A 303 -20.83 5.69 8.18
N LEU A 304 -20.28 4.47 8.30
CA LEU A 304 -20.95 3.37 8.96
C LEU A 304 -20.49 3.31 10.42
N TYR A 305 -21.33 3.88 11.28
CA TYR A 305 -21.17 3.76 12.72
C TYR A 305 -21.77 2.44 13.23
N PRO A 306 -21.31 1.95 14.40
CA PRO A 306 -22.08 0.97 15.15
C PRO A 306 -23.48 1.54 15.44
N GLU A 307 -24.45 0.68 15.76
CA GLU A 307 -25.72 1.18 16.27
C GLU A 307 -25.47 2.04 17.50
N LEU A 308 -25.75 3.33 17.35
CA LEU A 308 -25.65 4.32 18.41
C LEU A 308 -26.93 4.23 19.26
N PRO A 309 -26.81 4.30 20.59
CA PRO A 309 -27.98 4.32 21.45
C PRO A 309 -28.83 5.56 21.14
N LYS A 310 -30.17 5.43 21.24
CA LYS A 310 -31.11 6.55 21.04
C LYS A 310 -30.90 7.68 22.06
N GLU A 311 -30.38 7.33 23.23
CA GLU A 311 -30.05 8.25 24.32
C GLU A 311 -28.71 7.84 24.94
N ILE A 312 -27.80 8.80 25.09
CA ILE A 312 -26.56 8.60 25.86
C ILE A 312 -26.87 9.04 27.29
N SER A 313 -27.22 8.08 28.14
CA SER A 313 -27.41 8.31 29.57
C SER A 313 -26.12 8.02 30.35
N PRO A 314 -25.79 8.82 31.38
CA PRO A 314 -24.71 8.51 32.30
C PRO A 314 -24.88 7.13 32.98
N PRO A 315 -23.77 6.51 33.42
CA PRO A 315 -22.38 6.92 33.21
C PRO A 315 -21.95 6.72 31.74
N ILE A 316 -21.18 7.66 31.18
CA ILE A 316 -20.68 7.59 29.80
C ILE A 316 -19.34 6.83 29.81
N CYS A 317 -19.10 6.01 28.78
CA CYS A 317 -17.84 5.30 28.64
C CYS A 317 -16.66 6.26 28.48
N GLU A 318 -15.68 6.17 29.38
CA GLU A 318 -14.51 7.05 29.42
C GLU A 318 -13.58 6.87 28.21
N LEU A 319 -13.53 5.67 27.62
CA LEU A 319 -12.65 5.35 26.50
C LEU A 319 -13.20 5.78 25.14
N CYS A 320 -14.45 5.44 24.84
CA CYS A 320 -15.03 5.75 23.52
C CYS A 320 -15.91 7.00 23.51
N GLN A 321 -16.45 7.42 24.67
CA GLN A 321 -17.38 8.56 24.77
C GLN A 321 -18.65 8.44 23.89
N LEU A 322 -18.94 7.24 23.34
CA LEU A 322 -20.04 6.99 22.40
C LEU A 322 -21.13 6.06 22.94
N SER A 323 -20.97 5.51 24.14
CA SER A 323 -21.89 4.50 24.68
C SER A 323 -22.00 4.63 26.20
N LYS A 324 -23.16 4.21 26.73
CA LYS A 324 -23.34 4.05 28.17
C LYS A 324 -22.33 3.03 28.71
N ALA A 325 -21.64 3.40 29.77
CA ALA A 325 -20.77 2.52 30.53
C ALA A 325 -21.59 1.54 31.37
N LYS A 326 -20.94 0.47 31.85
CA LYS A 326 -21.54 -0.35 32.91
C LYS A 326 -21.78 0.52 34.17
N GLU A 327 -22.90 0.30 34.85
CA GLU A 327 -23.26 1.04 36.08
C GLU A 327 -22.22 0.84 37.19
N GLN A 328 -21.66 -0.36 37.27
CA GLN A 328 -20.54 -0.63 38.15
C GLN A 328 -19.24 -0.26 37.42
N PRO A 329 -18.46 0.70 37.96
CA PRO A 329 -17.17 1.04 37.38
C PRO A 329 -16.24 -0.16 37.49
N TRP A 330 -15.39 -0.32 36.49
CA TRP A 330 -14.26 -1.23 36.63
C TRP A 330 -13.25 -0.60 37.60
N ILE A 331 -12.72 -1.41 38.50
CA ILE A 331 -11.72 -1.00 39.46
C ILE A 331 -10.43 -1.71 39.10
N ASP A 332 -9.39 -0.93 38.83
CA ASP A 332 -8.05 -1.47 38.69
C ASP A 332 -7.52 -1.91 40.05
N GLU A 333 -7.25 -3.20 40.23
CA GLU A 333 -6.81 -3.76 41.50
C GLU A 333 -5.46 -3.20 41.95
N GLU A 334 -4.61 -2.77 41.01
CA GLU A 334 -3.26 -2.26 41.29
C GLU A 334 -3.26 -0.76 41.65
N SER A 335 -4.00 0.07 40.91
CA SER A 335 -4.02 1.52 41.13
C SER A 335 -5.22 2.05 41.92
N GLY A 336 -6.26 1.24 42.12
CA GLY A 336 -7.53 1.64 42.72
C GLY A 336 -8.36 2.60 41.87
N ILE A 337 -7.91 2.92 40.65
CA ILE A 337 -8.61 3.82 39.73
C ILE A 337 -9.93 3.19 39.29
N ARG A 338 -11.00 3.98 39.36
CA ARG A 338 -12.35 3.60 38.90
C ARG A 338 -12.57 4.17 37.51
N GLU A 339 -12.91 3.33 36.56
CA GLU A 339 -13.21 3.74 35.17
C GLU A 339 -14.58 3.21 34.76
N PHE A 340 -15.41 4.09 34.23
CA PHE A 340 -16.68 3.72 33.62
C PHE A 340 -16.47 3.30 32.17
N ILE A 341 -16.59 2.01 31.88
CA ILE A 341 -16.28 1.44 30.56
C ILE A 341 -17.48 0.66 30.02
N CYS A 342 -17.78 0.81 28.72
CA CYS A 342 -18.83 0.03 28.06
C CYS A 342 -18.36 -1.40 27.74
N GLU A 343 -19.30 -2.29 27.45
CA GLU A 343 -18.98 -3.70 27.15
C GLU A 343 -18.01 -3.87 25.97
N ARG A 344 -18.14 -3.05 24.91
CA ARG A 344 -17.27 -3.14 23.72
C ARG A 344 -15.83 -2.78 24.06
N CYS A 345 -15.61 -1.65 24.72
CA CYS A 345 -14.27 -1.24 25.17
C CYS A 345 -13.67 -2.20 26.19
N TRP A 346 -14.50 -2.81 27.03
CA TRP A 346 -14.08 -3.85 27.95
C TRP A 346 -13.58 -5.11 27.22
N LYS A 347 -14.31 -5.59 26.20
CA LYS A 347 -13.86 -6.72 25.35
C LYS A 347 -12.52 -6.46 24.69
N ILE A 348 -12.26 -5.21 24.26
CA ILE A 348 -10.96 -4.81 23.72
C ILE A 348 -9.87 -4.97 24.79
N ARG A 349 -10.09 -4.49 26.01
CA ARG A 349 -9.14 -4.65 27.12
C ARG A 349 -8.89 -6.12 27.49
N GLU A 350 -9.91 -6.98 27.43
CA GLU A 350 -9.81 -8.41 27.75
C GLU A 350 -9.07 -9.24 26.71
N ALA A 351 -8.87 -8.72 25.49
CA ALA A 351 -8.23 -9.45 24.39
C ALA A 351 -6.73 -9.78 24.60
N GLY A 352 -6.15 -9.43 25.76
CA GLY A 352 -4.77 -9.76 26.17
C GLY A 352 -3.92 -8.52 26.50
N SER A 353 -2.60 -8.70 26.61
CA SER A 353 -1.65 -7.58 26.69
C SER A 353 -0.90 -7.47 25.36
N LEU A 354 -1.09 -6.36 24.64
CA LEU A 354 -0.36 -6.08 23.40
C LEU A 354 1.11 -5.68 23.65
N LEU A 355 1.45 -5.30 24.88
CA LEU A 355 2.74 -4.69 25.20
C LEU A 355 3.49 -5.47 26.30
N PRO A 356 3.74 -6.79 26.16
CA PRO A 356 4.48 -7.55 27.16
C PRO A 356 5.86 -6.95 27.43
N LYS A 357 6.51 -6.39 26.40
CA LYS A 357 7.84 -5.77 26.53
C LYS A 357 7.84 -4.52 27.39
N PHE A 358 6.73 -3.78 27.46
CA PHE A 358 6.66 -2.57 28.27
C PHE A 358 6.80 -2.89 29.76
N VAL A 359 6.15 -3.98 30.20
CA VAL A 359 6.29 -4.50 31.57
C VAL A 359 7.73 -4.89 31.86
N ASP A 360 8.40 -5.55 30.90
CA ASP A 360 9.81 -5.90 31.04
C ASP A 360 10.70 -4.67 31.11
N TRP A 361 10.44 -3.65 30.28
CA TRP A 361 11.21 -2.41 30.24
C TRP A 361 11.10 -1.62 31.55
N GLU A 362 9.90 -1.49 32.11
CA GLU A 362 9.68 -0.82 33.40
C GLU A 362 10.32 -1.55 34.58
N LYS A 363 10.46 -2.89 34.50
CA LYS A 363 11.17 -3.68 35.52
C LYS A 363 12.69 -3.53 35.42
N MET A 364 13.21 -3.41 34.20
CA MET A 364 14.65 -3.28 33.96
C MET A 364 15.17 -1.88 34.25
N GLU A 365 14.36 -0.86 34.01
CA GLU A 365 14.77 0.54 34.14
C GLU A 365 13.61 1.39 34.65
N GLN A 366 13.90 2.35 35.52
CA GLN A 366 12.89 3.25 36.03
C GLN A 366 12.56 4.32 34.97
N ASN A 367 11.33 4.29 34.45
CA ASN A 367 10.81 5.25 33.47
C ASN A 367 11.66 5.33 32.17
N PRO A 368 11.84 4.24 31.42
CA PRO A 368 12.56 4.26 30.15
C PRO A 368 11.90 5.18 29.13
N ASP A 369 12.73 5.70 28.22
CA ASP A 369 12.23 6.42 27.04
C ASP A 369 11.87 5.45 25.93
N VAL A 370 10.76 5.73 25.27
CA VAL A 370 10.19 4.92 24.20
C VAL A 370 10.05 5.79 22.95
N CYS A 371 10.59 5.27 21.85
CA CYS A 371 10.46 5.81 20.51
C CYS A 371 9.36 5.05 19.76
N TRP A 372 8.25 5.72 19.53
CA TRP A 372 7.12 5.22 18.75
C TRP A 372 7.33 5.59 17.29
N VAL A 373 7.31 4.62 16.39
CA VAL A 373 7.58 4.82 14.96
C VAL A 373 6.41 4.26 14.16
N LYS A 374 5.72 5.14 13.42
CA LYS A 374 4.63 4.77 12.53
C LYS A 374 4.87 5.24 11.10
N VAL A 375 4.66 4.34 10.14
CA VAL A 375 4.57 4.67 8.72
C VAL A 375 3.11 4.76 8.32
N TRP A 376 2.77 5.83 7.62
CA TRP A 376 1.45 6.07 7.05
C TRP A 376 1.52 6.01 5.53
N LEU A 377 0.45 5.51 4.91
CA LEU A 377 0.25 5.53 3.46
C LEU A 377 -1.08 6.22 3.16
N ASP A 378 -1.05 7.33 2.44
CA ASP A 378 -2.25 8.03 1.97
C ASP A 378 -2.61 7.54 0.55
N TYR A 379 -3.71 6.80 0.43
CA TYR A 379 -4.15 6.23 -0.84
C TYR A 379 -4.43 7.28 -1.93
N ARG A 380 -4.98 8.44 -1.58
CA ARG A 380 -5.27 9.49 -2.58
C ARG A 380 -3.99 10.17 -3.05
N MET A 381 -3.06 10.43 -2.13
CA MET A 381 -1.72 10.90 -2.51
C MET A 381 -0.99 9.86 -3.36
N LEU A 382 -1.17 8.56 -3.09
CA LEU A 382 -0.57 7.49 -3.89
C LEU A 382 -1.04 7.56 -5.33
N LEU A 383 -2.35 7.66 -5.58
CA LEU A 383 -2.89 7.78 -6.94
C LEU A 383 -2.34 9.02 -7.67
N SER A 384 -2.24 10.15 -6.96
CA SER A 384 -1.68 11.39 -7.51
C SER A 384 -0.18 11.27 -7.84
N ALA A 385 0.61 10.70 -6.94
CA ALA A 385 2.04 10.46 -7.12
C ALA A 385 2.30 9.51 -8.30
N LEU A 386 1.58 8.38 -8.37
CA LEU A 386 1.70 7.43 -9.48
C LEU A 386 1.30 8.08 -10.82
N LYS A 387 0.26 8.91 -10.86
CA LYS A 387 -0.14 9.66 -12.07
C LYS A 387 0.96 10.59 -12.56
N LYS A 388 1.60 11.34 -11.65
CA LYS A 388 2.75 12.22 -11.97
C LYS A 388 3.94 11.42 -12.50
N LEU A 389 4.35 10.37 -11.80
CA LEU A 389 5.48 9.52 -12.22
C LEU A 389 5.22 8.82 -13.55
N TYR A 390 3.99 8.36 -13.78
CA TYR A 390 3.65 7.72 -15.03
C TYR A 390 3.67 8.70 -16.20
N LYS A 391 3.20 9.94 -15.99
CA LYS A 391 3.33 11.02 -16.98
C LYS A 391 4.79 11.27 -17.38
N GLU A 392 5.67 11.40 -16.39
CA GLU A 392 7.11 11.61 -16.64
C GLU A 392 7.75 10.43 -17.40
N TYR A 393 7.30 9.20 -17.12
CA TYR A 393 7.75 8.03 -17.85
C TYR A 393 7.31 8.05 -19.33
N LEU A 394 6.06 8.43 -19.60
CA LEU A 394 5.55 8.60 -20.97
C LEU A 394 6.30 9.69 -21.74
N GLU A 395 6.60 10.82 -21.08
CA GLU A 395 7.42 11.89 -21.65
C GLU A 395 8.82 11.41 -22.03
N LYS A 396 9.49 10.66 -21.13
CA LYS A 396 10.84 10.11 -21.36
C LYS A 396 10.87 9.10 -22.51
N THR A 397 9.81 8.31 -22.66
CA THR A 397 9.69 7.29 -23.72
C THR A 397 9.21 7.88 -25.06
N LYS A 398 8.98 9.20 -25.13
CA LYS A 398 8.40 9.89 -26.29
C LYS A 398 7.08 9.25 -26.76
N ALA A 399 6.37 8.59 -25.85
CA ALA A 399 5.07 8.02 -26.13
C ALA A 399 4.03 9.14 -26.29
N LYS A 400 2.98 8.91 -27.08
CA LYS A 400 1.83 9.81 -27.12
C LYS A 400 1.20 9.83 -25.73
N ILE A 401 1.23 11.00 -25.11
CA ILE A 401 0.63 11.20 -23.79
C ILE A 401 -0.89 11.29 -23.99
N PRO A 402 -1.69 10.40 -23.39
CA PRO A 402 -3.14 10.52 -23.42
C PRO A 402 -3.58 11.86 -22.79
N GLN A 403 -4.73 12.40 -23.21
CA GLN A 403 -5.30 13.59 -22.56
C GLN A 403 -5.49 13.36 -21.06
N ASP A 404 -5.94 12.17 -20.69
CA ASP A 404 -6.10 11.71 -19.31
C ASP A 404 -5.27 10.47 -19.03
N ILE A 405 -4.35 10.58 -18.08
CA ILE A 405 -3.59 9.45 -17.55
C ILE A 405 -4.38 8.84 -16.39
N ASP A 406 -4.90 7.64 -16.61
CA ASP A 406 -5.57 6.82 -15.60
C ASP A 406 -4.57 5.85 -14.96
N ILE A 407 -4.50 5.84 -13.63
CA ILE A 407 -3.83 4.75 -12.90
C ILE A 407 -4.84 3.62 -12.73
N LYS A 408 -4.52 2.41 -13.22
CA LYS A 408 -5.37 1.22 -13.11
C LYS A 408 -5.02 0.37 -11.88
N PHE A 409 -5.90 -0.56 -11.51
CA PHE A 409 -5.72 -1.46 -10.35
C PHE A 409 -4.42 -2.28 -10.35
N PRO A 410 -3.88 -2.76 -11.49
CA PRO A 410 -2.64 -3.53 -11.48
C PRO A 410 -1.45 -2.74 -10.92
N ILE A 411 -1.32 -1.46 -11.28
CA ILE A 411 -0.25 -0.59 -10.79
C ILE A 411 -0.32 -0.44 -9.26
N ILE A 412 -1.53 -0.32 -8.73
CA ILE A 412 -1.77 -0.18 -7.29
C ILE A 412 -1.51 -1.49 -6.55
N SER A 413 -1.90 -2.62 -7.14
CA SER A 413 -1.68 -3.95 -6.57
C SER A 413 -0.18 -4.28 -6.50
N GLU A 414 0.55 -3.97 -7.58
CA GLU A 414 2.01 -4.08 -7.67
C GLU A 414 2.69 -3.19 -6.62
N PHE A 415 2.25 -1.92 -6.47
CA PHE A 415 2.75 -1.03 -5.43
C PHE A 415 2.48 -1.57 -4.01
N ASN A 416 1.28 -2.09 -3.76
CA ASN A 416 0.90 -2.60 -2.44
C ASN A 416 1.74 -3.83 -2.03
N GLN A 417 2.19 -4.62 -3.00
CA GLN A 417 3.16 -5.69 -2.74
C GLN A 417 4.50 -5.12 -2.29
N ASP A 418 5.07 -4.17 -3.04
CA ASP A 418 6.33 -3.53 -2.70
C ASP A 418 6.25 -2.77 -1.36
N TYR A 419 5.10 -2.20 -1.03
CA TYR A 419 4.86 -1.56 0.26
C TYR A 419 4.93 -2.55 1.43
N LYS A 420 4.37 -3.74 1.27
CA LYS A 420 4.45 -4.80 2.30
C LYS A 420 5.89 -5.31 2.45
N GLU A 421 6.61 -5.50 1.35
CA GLU A 421 8.03 -5.88 1.35
C GLU A 421 8.89 -4.77 2.01
N PHE A 422 8.61 -3.49 1.72
CA PHE A 422 9.23 -2.34 2.39
C PHE A 422 9.03 -2.34 3.90
N LEU A 423 7.80 -2.57 4.39
CA LEU A 423 7.51 -2.61 5.83
C LEU A 423 8.26 -3.74 6.51
N SER A 424 8.28 -4.93 5.89
CA SER A 424 9.02 -6.09 6.40
C SER A 424 10.52 -5.80 6.50
N ASP A 425 11.12 -5.26 5.44
CA ASP A 425 12.54 -4.90 5.41
C ASP A 425 12.89 -3.80 6.42
N LEU A 426 12.00 -2.82 6.60
CA LEU A 426 12.17 -1.75 7.57
C LEU A 426 12.22 -2.33 8.99
N GLN A 427 11.27 -3.19 9.34
CA GLN A 427 11.23 -3.87 10.63
C GLN A 427 12.47 -4.75 10.84
N ASP A 428 12.85 -5.55 9.84
CA ASP A 428 14.05 -6.39 9.90
C ASP A 428 15.32 -5.56 10.14
N ASN A 429 15.45 -4.43 9.46
CA ASN A 429 16.59 -3.55 9.64
C ASN A 429 16.59 -2.88 11.01
N ILE A 430 15.43 -2.53 11.57
CA ILE A 430 15.31 -2.07 12.96
C ILE A 430 15.75 -3.19 13.92
N CYS A 431 15.24 -4.41 13.76
CA CYS A 431 15.58 -5.58 14.56
C CYS A 431 17.06 -5.98 14.52
N ARG A 432 17.77 -5.67 13.42
CA ARG A 432 19.23 -5.89 13.31
C ARG A 432 20.06 -4.84 14.05
N ASN A 433 19.53 -3.63 14.21
CA ASN A 433 20.25 -2.49 14.79
C ASN A 433 19.91 -2.25 16.26
N PHE A 434 18.80 -2.79 16.76
CA PHE A 434 18.37 -2.71 18.14
C PHE A 434 18.19 -4.11 18.73
N ASP A 435 18.37 -4.27 20.05
CA ASP A 435 18.09 -5.55 20.70
C ASP A 435 16.60 -5.90 20.52
N LEU A 436 16.28 -7.14 20.13
CA LEU A 436 14.92 -7.66 20.04
C LEU A 436 14.16 -7.50 21.36
N LYS A 437 14.86 -7.48 22.50
CA LYS A 437 14.23 -7.19 23.80
C LYS A 437 13.75 -5.74 23.91
N SER A 438 14.33 -4.81 23.15
CA SER A 438 14.00 -3.38 23.13
C SER A 438 12.94 -3.04 22.07
N ILE A 439 12.41 -4.01 21.33
CA ILE A 439 11.42 -3.78 20.28
C ILE A 439 10.09 -4.41 20.67
N GLN A 440 9.00 -3.65 20.47
CA GLN A 440 7.63 -4.11 20.57
C GLN A 440 6.89 -3.77 19.28
N GLU A 441 6.60 -4.80 18.48
CA GLU A 441 5.76 -4.67 17.31
C GLU A 441 4.29 -4.48 17.73
N ILE A 442 3.59 -3.56 17.05
CA ILE A 442 2.18 -3.24 17.29
C ILE A 442 1.37 -3.59 16.04
N LEU A 443 1.86 -3.16 14.87
CA LEU A 443 1.35 -3.46 13.53
C LEU A 443 2.54 -3.54 12.55
N PRO A 444 2.37 -4.09 11.33
CA PRO A 444 3.41 -4.06 10.30
C PRO A 444 3.99 -2.66 10.00
N ASP A 445 3.18 -1.62 10.20
CA ASP A 445 3.54 -0.22 9.97
C ASP A 445 3.71 0.59 11.27
N PHE A 446 3.71 -0.05 12.45
CA PHE A 446 3.77 0.63 13.74
C PHE A 446 4.56 -0.19 14.77
N VAL A 447 5.65 0.39 15.28
CA VAL A 447 6.55 -0.24 16.24
C VAL A 447 6.90 0.72 17.38
N ALA A 448 7.13 0.18 18.57
CA ALA A 448 7.71 0.89 19.70
C ALA A 448 9.10 0.34 20.02
N ILE A 449 10.06 1.23 20.26
CA ILE A 449 11.46 0.91 20.50
C ILE A 449 11.88 1.56 21.81
N LYS A 450 12.33 0.78 22.78
CA LYS A 450 13.03 1.31 23.96
C LYS A 450 14.37 1.88 23.50
N ILE A 451 14.63 3.15 23.83
CA ILE A 451 15.87 3.84 23.49
C ILE A 451 16.65 4.21 24.75
N ASN A 452 17.98 4.24 24.64
CA ASN A 452 18.87 4.64 25.74
C ASN A 452 19.34 6.09 25.61
N SER A 453 19.21 6.67 24.41
CA SER A 453 19.61 8.05 24.11
C SER A 453 18.76 8.58 22.98
N LEU A 454 18.42 9.88 23.02
CA LEU A 454 17.73 10.53 21.91
C LEU A 454 18.53 10.43 20.60
N SER A 455 19.86 10.30 20.64
CA SER A 455 20.70 10.16 19.45
C SER A 455 20.35 8.93 18.59
N GLU A 456 19.73 7.90 19.16
CA GLU A 456 19.25 6.71 18.43
C GLU A 456 18.13 7.03 17.43
N ILE A 457 17.43 8.17 17.56
CA ILE A 457 16.49 8.68 16.55
C ILE A 457 17.20 8.86 15.19
N ARG A 458 18.46 9.30 15.20
CA ARG A 458 19.25 9.46 13.97
C ARG A 458 19.41 8.11 13.25
N LEU A 459 19.64 7.03 14.00
CA LEU A 459 19.77 5.68 13.45
C LEU A 459 18.46 5.21 12.83
N ILE A 460 17.32 5.41 13.51
CA ILE A 460 15.99 5.07 12.97
C ILE A 460 15.71 5.83 11.66
N LEU A 461 16.03 7.12 11.62
CA LEU A 461 15.87 7.94 10.42
C LEU A 461 16.78 7.45 9.28
N SER A 462 18.02 7.05 9.57
CA SER A 462 18.93 6.46 8.57
C SER A 462 18.39 5.15 8.02
N ILE A 463 17.92 4.24 8.89
CA ILE A 463 17.33 2.96 8.49
C ILE A 463 16.10 3.19 7.59
N TYR A 464 15.22 4.11 7.98
CA TYR A 464 14.07 4.48 7.15
C TYR A 464 14.50 5.04 5.80
N GLN A 465 15.47 5.96 5.78
CA GLN A 465 15.96 6.60 4.56
C GLN A 465 16.55 5.58 3.58
N GLU A 466 17.40 4.66 4.06
CA GLU A 466 18.00 3.61 3.25
C GLU A 466 16.94 2.65 2.69
N THR A 467 15.99 2.23 3.54
CA THR A 467 14.91 1.33 3.12
C THR A 467 13.96 2.04 2.13
N PHE A 468 13.65 3.32 2.35
CA PHE A 468 12.82 4.11 1.46
C PHE A 468 13.48 4.29 0.09
N GLU A 469 14.78 4.62 0.03
CA GLU A 469 15.50 4.78 -1.24
C GLU A 469 15.61 3.47 -2.00
N LYS A 470 15.73 2.33 -1.30
CA LYS A 470 15.72 1.01 -1.93
C LYS A 470 14.40 0.71 -2.66
N TYR A 471 13.26 1.08 -2.07
CA TYR A 471 11.95 0.68 -2.57
C TYR A 471 11.22 1.77 -3.36
N PHE A 472 11.39 3.05 -3.02
CA PHE A 472 10.60 4.16 -3.57
C PHE A 472 11.46 5.40 -3.91
N PRO A 473 12.60 5.26 -4.60
CA PRO A 473 13.50 6.38 -4.86
C PRO A 473 12.83 7.51 -5.64
N LYS A 474 11.85 7.20 -6.50
CA LYS A 474 11.14 8.22 -7.29
C LYS A 474 10.14 9.05 -6.50
N PHE A 475 9.77 8.64 -5.29
CA PHE A 475 8.94 9.46 -4.42
C PHE A 475 9.68 10.67 -3.83
N TYR A 476 10.99 10.83 -4.04
CA TYR A 476 11.69 12.09 -3.75
C TYR A 476 11.43 13.19 -4.80
N GLU A 477 10.98 12.79 -6.00
CA GLU A 477 10.73 13.70 -7.13
C GLU A 477 9.30 14.27 -7.12
N VAL A 478 8.40 13.65 -6.35
CA VAL A 478 6.98 14.02 -6.21
C VAL A 478 6.61 14.17 -4.72
N ASP A 479 5.37 14.58 -4.44
CA ASP A 479 4.86 14.54 -3.06
C ASP A 479 4.66 13.08 -2.64
N SER A 480 5.40 12.63 -1.64
CA SER A 480 5.41 11.23 -1.23
C SER A 480 4.07 10.84 -0.60
N PRO A 481 3.46 9.70 -1.00
CA PRO A 481 2.27 9.18 -0.34
C PRO A 481 2.58 8.51 1.01
N LEU A 482 3.86 8.21 1.25
CA LEU A 482 4.35 7.63 2.48
C LEU A 482 4.80 8.73 3.43
N LYS A 483 4.37 8.64 4.69
CA LYS A 483 4.77 9.55 5.75
C LYS A 483 5.30 8.81 6.97
N LEU A 484 6.43 9.25 7.49
CA LEU A 484 7.00 8.77 8.75
C LEU A 484 6.59 9.68 9.89
N SER A 485 6.11 9.09 10.99
CA SER A 485 5.87 9.79 12.25
C SER A 485 6.61 9.09 13.38
N ILE A 486 7.45 9.83 14.08
CA ILE A 486 8.20 9.38 15.25
C ILE A 486 7.77 10.23 16.44
N VAL A 487 7.43 9.60 17.55
CA VAL A 487 7.20 10.28 18.83
C VAL A 487 8.09 9.64 19.88
N VAL A 488 8.90 10.44 20.57
CA VAL A 488 9.72 9.99 21.68
C VAL A 488 9.19 10.58 22.97
N SER A 489 8.84 9.68 23.88
CA SER A 489 8.29 10.04 25.17
C SER A 489 8.78 9.09 26.25
N ASN A 490 8.62 9.49 27.50
CA ASN A 490 8.71 8.54 28.60
C ASN A 490 7.62 7.46 28.48
N ILE A 491 7.89 6.24 28.94
CA ILE A 491 6.93 5.13 28.90
C ILE A 491 5.60 5.45 29.63
N LYS A 492 5.63 6.32 30.64
CA LYS A 492 4.44 6.76 31.39
C LYS A 492 3.69 7.93 30.77
N PHE A 493 4.20 8.48 29.67
CA PHE A 493 3.54 9.56 28.98
C PHE A 493 2.21 9.07 28.37
N PRO A 494 1.10 9.84 28.46
CA PRO A 494 -0.20 9.37 28.00
C PRO A 494 -0.17 8.97 26.51
N PHE A 495 -0.51 7.72 26.22
CA PHE A 495 -0.51 7.21 24.85
C PHE A 495 -1.49 7.97 23.95
N SER A 496 -2.62 8.46 24.48
CA SER A 496 -3.56 9.29 23.75
C SER A 496 -2.91 10.51 23.09
N GLU A 497 -1.97 11.17 23.79
CA GLU A 497 -1.18 12.26 23.25
C GLU A 497 -0.11 11.79 22.27
N VAL A 498 0.52 10.64 22.53
CA VAL A 498 1.43 9.99 21.56
C VAL A 498 0.70 9.73 20.26
N TRP A 499 -0.48 9.12 20.31
CA TRP A 499 -1.30 8.79 19.15
C TRP A 499 -1.77 10.02 18.40
N ARG A 500 -2.17 11.07 19.12
CA ARG A 500 -2.52 12.37 18.52
C ARG A 500 -1.36 12.92 17.69
N LEU A 501 -0.14 12.89 18.24
CA LEU A 501 1.07 13.35 17.54
C LEU A 501 1.48 12.41 16.39
N LEU A 502 1.34 11.10 16.57
CA LEU A 502 1.61 10.13 15.50
C LEU A 502 0.65 10.31 14.32
N SER A 503 -0.59 10.71 14.58
CA SER A 503 -1.66 10.89 13.59
C SER A 503 -1.68 12.29 12.96
N ASP A 504 -1.05 13.29 13.57
CA ASP A 504 -0.98 14.66 13.05
C ASP A 504 0.18 14.83 12.06
N VAL A 505 0.03 14.21 10.88
CA VAL A 505 1.11 14.05 9.90
C VAL A 505 1.10 15.19 8.87
N THR A 506 1.65 16.34 9.28
CA THR A 506 1.70 17.57 8.46
C THR A 506 2.78 17.56 7.39
N SER A 507 3.90 16.85 7.61
CA SER A 507 5.01 16.70 6.65
C SER A 507 5.26 15.24 6.30
N GLU A 508 6.19 14.95 5.38
CA GLU A 508 6.52 13.57 5.00
C GLU A 508 7.32 12.85 6.09
N VAL A 509 8.16 13.58 6.84
CA VAL A 509 8.83 13.06 8.04
C VAL A 509 8.56 13.98 9.22
N ASN A 510 8.02 13.42 10.29
CA ASN A 510 7.67 14.14 11.51
C ASN A 510 8.33 13.43 12.69
N VAL A 511 9.07 14.18 13.51
CA VAL A 511 9.69 13.67 14.73
C VAL A 511 9.31 14.59 15.88
N HIS A 512 8.62 14.06 16.87
CA HIS A 512 8.25 14.75 18.09
C HIS A 512 9.05 14.19 19.25
N THR A 513 9.68 15.07 20.02
CA THR A 513 10.42 14.70 21.23
C THR A 513 9.79 15.47 22.39
N ILE A 514 9.09 14.75 23.28
CA ILE A 514 8.31 15.37 24.35
C ILE A 514 9.22 16.24 25.22
N GLY A 515 8.84 17.51 25.40
CA GLY A 515 9.62 18.51 26.13
C GLY A 515 10.86 19.06 25.43
N LYS A 516 11.24 18.55 24.25
CA LYS A 516 12.47 18.97 23.52
C LYS A 516 12.14 19.70 22.22
N GLY A 517 11.11 19.29 21.48
CA GLY A 517 10.63 19.98 20.28
C GLY A 517 10.11 19.03 19.19
N ALA A 518 9.97 19.56 17.98
CA ALA A 518 9.57 18.79 16.81
C ALA A 518 10.47 19.08 15.59
N ILE A 519 10.56 18.12 14.69
CA ILE A 519 11.22 18.19 13.39
C ILE A 519 10.20 17.82 12.33
N HIS A 520 10.08 18.65 11.29
CA HIS A 520 9.20 18.43 10.15
C HIS A 520 9.99 18.59 8.86
N LEU A 521 10.12 17.52 8.08
CA LEU A 521 10.96 17.49 6.87
C LEU A 521 10.17 16.94 5.69
N LYS A 522 10.59 17.33 4.48
CA LYS A 522 10.30 16.58 3.26
C LYS A 522 11.23 15.37 3.19
N GLY A 523 10.78 14.28 2.57
CA GLY A 523 11.55 13.05 2.42
C GLY A 523 12.89 13.30 1.75
N LYS A 524 12.91 14.11 0.69
CA LYS A 524 14.15 14.46 -0.03
C LYS A 524 15.21 15.18 0.81
N ASP A 525 14.79 15.80 1.91
CA ASP A 525 15.66 16.58 2.79
C ASP A 525 16.28 15.73 3.90
N VAL A 526 15.79 14.50 4.13
CA VAL A 526 16.20 13.63 5.25
C VAL A 526 17.69 13.32 5.21
N ARG A 527 18.22 12.87 4.07
CA ARG A 527 19.66 12.55 3.91
C ARG A 527 20.53 13.75 4.27
N ALA A 528 20.28 14.89 3.62
CA ALA A 528 21.05 16.11 3.86
C ALA A 528 20.92 16.59 5.32
N PHE A 529 19.77 16.38 5.95
CA PHE A 529 19.54 16.70 7.36
C PHE A 529 20.37 15.81 8.30
N LEU A 530 20.47 14.51 8.02
CA LEU A 530 21.28 13.56 8.81
C LEU A 530 22.79 13.81 8.66
N GLU A 531 23.21 14.52 7.63
CA GLU A 531 24.60 14.87 7.32
C GLU A 531 25.02 16.26 7.86
N ILE A 532 24.13 16.97 8.57
CA ILE A 532 24.47 18.27 9.18
C ILE A 532 25.72 18.12 10.04
N ASN A 533 26.76 18.89 9.70
CA ASN A 533 27.96 18.96 10.52
C ASN A 533 27.63 19.68 11.83
N LEU A 534 27.68 18.96 12.94
CA LEU A 534 27.33 19.49 14.25
C LEU A 534 28.58 20.02 14.96
N PRO A 535 28.48 21.17 15.66
CA PRO A 535 29.52 21.62 16.59
C PRO A 535 29.77 20.59 17.70
N SER A 536 30.84 20.80 18.48
CA SER A 536 31.17 19.93 19.61
C SER A 536 30.00 19.77 20.59
N LYS A 537 29.91 18.61 21.25
CA LYS A 537 28.83 18.31 22.24
C LYS A 537 28.72 19.41 23.31
N THR A 538 29.83 20.00 23.73
CA THR A 538 29.87 21.13 24.67
C THR A 538 29.16 22.39 24.12
N LEU A 539 29.39 22.74 22.86
CA LEU A 539 28.75 23.90 22.21
C LEU A 539 27.27 23.68 21.96
N LEU A 540 26.89 22.45 21.58
CA LEU A 540 25.49 22.04 21.49
C LEU A 540 24.83 22.16 22.86
N HIS A 541 25.44 21.61 23.91
CA HIS A 541 24.90 21.70 25.27
C HIS A 541 24.73 23.17 25.74
N LYS A 542 25.70 24.06 25.47
CA LYS A 542 25.56 25.51 25.76
C LYS A 542 24.33 26.09 25.08
N LEU A 543 24.18 25.84 23.76
CA LEU A 543 23.04 26.33 22.98
C LEU A 543 21.71 25.76 23.50
N THR A 544 21.66 24.46 23.81
CA THR A 544 20.45 23.79 24.22
C THR A 544 19.99 24.26 25.60
N GLN A 545 20.91 24.49 26.54
CA GLN A 545 20.58 25.07 27.85
C GLN A 545 20.04 26.50 27.74
N ILE A 546 20.65 27.36 26.91
CA ILE A 546 20.12 28.71 26.67
C ILE A 546 18.73 28.63 26.03
N SER A 547 18.53 27.71 25.09
CA SER A 547 17.24 27.54 24.42
C SER A 547 16.10 27.03 25.33
N LYS A 548 16.44 26.34 26.42
CA LYS A 548 15.47 25.92 27.45
C LYS A 548 14.93 27.13 28.22
N ILE A 549 15.75 28.15 28.45
CA ILE A 549 15.32 29.42 29.06
C ILE A 549 14.45 30.20 28.08
N SER A 550 14.93 30.35 26.84
CA SER A 550 14.15 31.00 25.78
C SER A 550 14.65 30.61 24.39
N SER A 551 13.73 30.17 23.55
CA SER A 551 14.00 29.91 22.13
C SER A 551 14.53 31.16 21.39
N LYS A 552 14.10 32.35 21.80
CA LYS A 552 14.59 33.63 21.24
C LYS A 552 16.03 33.90 21.64
N LEU A 553 16.40 33.61 22.89
CA LEU A 553 17.79 33.74 23.37
C LEU A 553 18.72 32.75 22.64
N GLY A 554 18.30 31.50 22.47
CA GLY A 554 19.05 30.52 21.67
C GLY A 554 19.31 31.01 20.24
N ARG A 555 18.32 31.69 19.63
CA ARG A 555 18.49 32.30 18.31
C ARG A 555 19.49 33.44 18.35
N ILE A 556 19.41 34.33 19.35
CA ILE A 556 20.37 35.43 19.51
C ILE A 556 21.79 34.88 19.66
N THR A 557 22.02 33.85 20.48
CA THR A 557 23.35 33.23 20.65
C THR A 557 23.95 32.75 19.32
N LEU A 558 23.14 32.21 18.41
CA LEU A 558 23.62 31.75 17.11
C LEU A 558 24.05 32.88 16.17
N TYR A 559 23.48 34.08 16.31
CA TYR A 559 23.68 35.21 15.39
C TYR A 559 24.44 36.39 16.01
N ASP A 560 24.75 36.36 17.31
CA ASP A 560 25.53 37.41 17.96
C ASP A 560 26.99 37.32 17.53
N LYS A 561 27.39 38.25 16.65
CA LYS A 561 28.77 38.36 16.15
C LYS A 561 29.79 38.66 17.26
N ARG A 562 29.34 39.11 18.44
CA ARG A 562 30.20 39.36 19.61
C ARG A 562 30.42 38.11 20.46
N ASP A 563 29.66 37.03 20.26
CA ASP A 563 29.91 35.77 20.95
C ASP A 563 31.20 35.14 20.40
N ARG A 564 32.12 34.76 21.31
CA ARG A 564 33.38 34.09 20.97
C ARG A 564 33.19 32.80 20.16
N ASP A 565 32.04 32.15 20.32
CA ASP A 565 31.69 30.91 19.65
C ASP A 565 30.96 31.14 18.31
N PHE A 566 30.75 32.40 17.89
CA PHE A 566 30.02 32.76 16.67
C PHE A 566 30.47 31.96 15.44
N LEU A 567 31.77 31.92 15.15
CA LEU A 567 32.29 31.18 13.99
C LEU A 567 32.06 29.67 14.09
N ARG A 568 32.01 29.12 15.32
CA ARG A 568 31.83 27.69 15.56
C ARG A 568 30.38 27.22 15.34
N TYR A 569 29.42 28.15 15.38
CA TYR A 569 28.02 27.88 15.06
C TYR A 569 27.69 28.01 13.56
N GLU A 570 28.67 28.31 12.71
CA GLU A 570 28.46 28.46 11.26
C GLU A 570 27.76 27.25 10.61
N PRO A 571 28.12 25.99 10.90
CA PRO A 571 27.42 24.83 10.34
C PRO A 571 25.93 24.80 10.70
N LEU A 572 25.57 25.14 11.95
CA LEU A 572 24.18 25.21 12.38
C LEU A 572 23.43 26.34 11.68
N ARG A 573 24.04 27.51 11.48
CA ARG A 573 23.40 28.61 10.75
C ARG A 573 23.09 28.25 9.30
N ARG A 574 24.00 27.55 8.62
CA ARG A 574 23.76 27.04 7.26
C ARG A 574 22.61 26.04 7.24
N ALA A 575 22.61 25.09 8.16
CA ALA A 575 21.51 24.13 8.30
C ALA A 575 20.17 24.84 8.61
N ILE A 576 20.16 25.89 9.44
CA ILE A 576 18.96 26.66 9.78
C ILE A 576 18.38 27.35 8.55
N ALA A 577 19.24 27.86 7.66
CA ALA A 577 18.79 28.49 6.42
C ALA A 577 18.09 27.49 5.50
N GLN A 578 18.53 26.22 5.49
CA GLN A 578 17.96 25.17 4.65
C GLN A 578 16.72 24.51 5.27
N PHE A 579 16.81 24.10 6.54
CA PHE A 579 15.82 23.23 7.18
C PHE A 579 14.94 23.95 8.21
N GLY A 580 15.21 25.23 8.46
CA GLY A 580 14.47 26.04 9.42
C GLY A 580 14.97 25.90 10.86
N TYR A 581 14.81 27.00 11.61
CA TYR A 581 15.36 27.14 12.96
C TYR A 581 14.85 26.08 13.95
N LYS A 582 13.54 25.80 13.95
CA LYS A 582 12.94 24.84 14.90
C LYS A 582 13.49 23.43 14.70
N ASN A 583 13.56 22.96 13.45
CA ASN A 583 14.06 21.62 13.13
C ASN A 583 15.51 21.43 13.58
N VAL A 584 16.40 22.36 13.21
CA VAL A 584 17.82 22.27 13.55
C VAL A 584 18.05 22.40 15.06
N LEU A 585 17.29 23.27 15.76
CA LEU A 585 17.38 23.37 17.21
C LEU A 585 16.93 22.09 17.90
N THR A 586 15.82 21.47 17.46
CA THR A 586 15.37 20.18 18.00
C THR A 586 16.42 19.09 17.75
N TYR A 587 16.98 19.03 16.55
CA TYR A 587 18.06 18.09 16.24
C TYR A 587 19.32 18.31 17.08
N ALA A 588 19.71 19.56 17.30
CA ALA A 588 20.80 19.91 18.22
C ALA A 588 20.51 19.44 19.65
N LYS A 589 19.26 19.52 20.13
CA LYS A 589 18.86 18.99 21.45
C LYS A 589 18.97 17.47 21.51
N ILE A 590 18.52 16.78 20.46
CA ILE A 590 18.61 15.32 20.31
C ILE A 590 20.07 14.86 20.36
N MET A 591 20.94 15.56 19.66
CA MET A 591 22.36 15.19 19.54
C MET A 591 23.22 15.69 20.71
N SER A 592 22.69 16.55 21.58
CA SER A 592 23.37 17.01 22.80
C SER A 592 23.17 16.10 24.00
N ASP A 593 22.14 15.26 23.94
CA ASP A 593 21.88 14.18 24.89
C ASP A 593 23.06 13.19 24.86
#